data_AF-A0A0R2PG17-F1
#
_entry.id   AF-A0A0R2PG17-F1
#
_cell.length_a   1.000
_cell.length_b   1.000
_cell.length_c   1.000
_cell.angle_alpha   90.00
_cell.angle_beta   90.00
_cell.angle_gamma   90.00
#
_symmetry.space_group_name_H-M   'P 1'
#
loop_
_entity.id
_entity.type
_entity.pdbx_description
1 polymer ?
#
loop_
_entity_poly.entity_id
_entity_poly.type
_entity_poly.pdbx_seq_one_letter_code
_entity_poly.pdbx_strand_id
1 'polypeptide(L)' 'MGEPTGFLNWKRATPKRRPIPVRVTDWREVYEPFDASELNHQAGRCMDCGIPFCNNGCPLGNLIPDWNDLVYRGHWR' A
#
# COMPACT_ATOMS: atom_id res chain seq x y z
N MET A 1 -1.34 6.58 13.84
CA MET A 1 -1.72 6.14 12.48
C MET A 1 -0.67 5.17 11.98
N GLY A 2 -1.07 4.03 11.43
CA GLY A 2 -0.14 2.93 11.11
C GLY A 2 0.60 2.40 12.35
N GLU A 3 1.74 1.74 12.12
CA GLU A 3 2.68 1.34 13.17
C GLU A 3 3.75 2.43 13.29
N PRO A 4 3.94 3.10 14.45
CA PRO A 4 4.87 4.23 14.60
C PRO A 4 6.28 3.96 14.10
N THR A 5 6.76 2.71 14.20
CA THR A 5 8.08 2.30 13.71
C THR A 5 8.02 1.40 12.48
N GLY A 6 6.86 1.29 11.83
CA GLY A 6 6.60 0.33 10.75
C GLY A 6 7.48 0.52 9.53
N PHE A 7 7.85 1.77 9.23
CA PHE A 7 8.76 2.10 8.13
C PHE A 7 10.20 1.63 8.36
N LEU A 8 10.61 1.43 9.63
CA LEU A 8 11.91 0.87 10.03
C LEU A 8 11.85 -0.66 10.09
N ASN A 9 10.74 -1.21 10.60
CA ASN A 9 10.60 -2.65 10.86
C ASN A 9 10.34 -3.45 9.59
N TRP A 10 9.53 -2.91 8.68
CA TRP A 10 9.23 -3.55 7.41
C TRP A 10 10.02 -2.89 6.29
N LYS A 11 10.34 -3.64 5.23
CA LYS A 11 10.86 -3.07 3.97
C LYS A 11 9.72 -2.79 3.01
N ARG A 12 9.94 -1.89 2.05
CA ARG A 12 8.93 -1.61 1.04
C ARG A 12 8.79 -2.85 0.15
N ALA A 13 7.58 -3.36 0.03
CA ALA A 13 7.24 -4.46 -0.86
C ALA A 13 6.14 -4.01 -1.82
N THR A 14 6.10 -4.65 -2.98
CA THR A 14 5.05 -4.44 -3.99
C THR A 14 4.42 -5.78 -4.35
N PRO A 15 3.18 -5.79 -4.89
CA PRO A 15 2.59 -7.02 -5.39
C PRO A 15 3.51 -7.70 -6.41
N LYS A 16 3.50 -9.03 -6.41
CA LYS A 16 4.23 -9.82 -7.40
C LYS A 16 3.64 -9.58 -8.78
N ARG A 17 4.46 -9.73 -9.81
CA ARG A 17 4.02 -9.66 -11.20
C ARG A 17 3.91 -11.07 -11.74
N ARG A 18 2.89 -11.33 -12.55
CA ARG A 18 2.78 -12.56 -13.33
C ARG A 18 4.05 -12.76 -14.19
N PRO A 19 4.52 -14.01 -14.37
CA PRO A 19 5.68 -14.30 -15.20
C PRO A 19 5.54 -13.75 -16.62
N ILE A 20 6.66 -13.26 -17.19
CA ILE A 20 6.67 -12.67 -18.54
C ILE A 20 6.07 -13.61 -19.59
N PRO A 21 6.45 -14.90 -19.68
CA PRO A 21 5.90 -15.80 -20.69
C PRO A 21 4.38 -15.98 -20.62
N VAL A 22 3.78 -15.73 -19.44
CA VAL A 22 2.33 -15.87 -19.21
C VAL A 22 1.59 -14.56 -19.52
N ARG A 23 2.16 -13.39 -19.21
CA ARG A 23 1.47 -12.10 -19.40
C ARG A 23 1.59 -11.51 -20.81
N VAL A 24 2.41 -12.10 -21.68
CA VAL A 24 2.51 -11.69 -23.10
C VAL A 24 1.51 -12.43 -23.99
N THR A 25 0.82 -13.43 -23.47
CA THR A 25 -0.15 -14.26 -24.22
C THR A 25 -1.61 -13.88 -23.94
N ASP A 26 -1.86 -12.92 -23.03
CA ASP A 26 -3.20 -12.41 -22.73
C ASP A 26 -3.18 -10.92 -22.36
N TRP A 27 -4.37 -10.37 -22.12
CA TRP A 27 -4.60 -8.97 -21.77
C TRP A 27 -5.08 -8.79 -20.32
N ARG A 28 -4.80 -9.76 -19.45
CA ARG A 28 -5.23 -9.72 -18.05
C ARG A 28 -4.26 -8.86 -17.22
N GLU A 29 -4.71 -8.47 -16.03
CA GLU A 29 -3.91 -7.70 -15.05
C GLU A 29 -2.52 -8.31 -14.85
N VAL A 30 -1.49 -7.46 -14.72
CA VAL A 30 -0.08 -7.89 -14.64
C VAL A 30 0.30 -8.23 -13.21
N TYR A 31 -0.25 -7.51 -12.25
CA TYR A 31 0.00 -7.76 -10.83
C TYR A 31 -0.84 -8.92 -10.33
N GLU A 32 -0.23 -9.77 -9.51
CA GLU A 32 -0.95 -10.74 -8.70
C GLU A 32 -1.62 -10.01 -7.53
N PRO A 33 -2.73 -10.56 -6.97
CA PRO A 33 -3.32 -10.03 -5.75
C PRO A 33 -2.27 -9.85 -4.67
N PHE A 34 -2.27 -8.69 -4.02
CA PHE A 34 -1.33 -8.44 -2.94
C PHE A 34 -1.74 -9.29 -1.73
N ASP A 35 -0.78 -10.02 -1.15
CA ASP A 35 -0.99 -10.74 0.10
C ASP A 35 -1.53 -9.80 1.18
N ALA A 36 -2.60 -10.21 1.85
CA ALA A 36 -3.31 -9.34 2.80
C ALA A 36 -2.46 -8.99 4.02
N SER A 37 -1.59 -9.91 4.47
CA SER A 37 -0.70 -9.67 5.61
C SER A 37 0.42 -8.69 5.23
N GLU A 38 0.99 -8.86 4.04
CA GLU A 38 1.99 -7.94 3.53
C GLU A 38 1.38 -6.55 3.24
N LEU A 39 0.19 -6.49 2.65
CA LEU A 39 -0.54 -5.24 2.43
C LEU A 39 -0.78 -4.49 3.75
N ASN A 40 -1.16 -5.22 4.80
CA ASN A 40 -1.34 -4.64 6.14
C ASN A 40 -0.04 -4.04 6.67
N HIS A 41 1.09 -4.77 6.57
CA HIS A 41 2.41 -4.22 6.93
C HIS A 41 2.77 -2.98 6.08
N GLN A 42 2.51 -3.01 4.77
CA GLN A 42 2.80 -1.87 3.89
C GLN A 42 1.96 -0.64 4.26
N ALA A 43 0.69 -0.81 4.63
CA ALA A 43 -0.16 0.28 5.13
C ALA A 43 0.36 0.82 6.48
N GLY A 44 0.83 -0.07 7.34
CA GLY A 44 1.47 0.26 8.62
C GLY A 44 2.79 1.02 8.51
N ARG A 45 3.40 1.12 7.32
CA ARG A 45 4.61 1.95 7.09
C ARG A 45 4.33 3.46 7.04
N CYS A 46 3.07 3.89 7.04
CA CYS A 46 2.75 5.32 7.08
C CYS A 46 3.35 5.93 8.36
N MET A 47 4.07 7.05 8.21
CA MET A 47 4.84 7.64 9.32
C MET A 47 4.06 8.63 10.16
N ASP A 48 2.79 8.89 9.85
CA ASP A 48 1.99 9.94 10.50
C ASP A 48 2.74 11.29 10.55
N CYS A 49 3.20 11.76 9.38
CA CYS A 49 4.24 12.79 9.25
C CYS A 49 3.88 14.19 9.81
N GLY A 50 2.66 14.39 10.34
CA GLY A 50 2.10 15.68 10.75
C GLY A 50 1.71 16.59 9.58
N ILE A 51 2.61 16.78 8.61
CA ILE A 51 2.35 17.49 7.35
C ILE A 51 2.35 16.47 6.19
N PRO A 52 1.17 15.94 5.79
CA PRO A 52 1.11 14.85 4.82
C PRO A 52 1.28 15.37 3.39
N PHE A 53 2.53 15.40 2.91
CA PHE A 53 2.84 15.77 1.52
C PHE A 53 2.11 14.89 0.48
N CYS A 54 1.80 13.64 0.83
CA CYS A 54 1.02 12.74 -0.01
C CYS A 54 -0.38 13.28 -0.32
N ASN A 55 -1.06 13.94 0.63
CA ASN A 55 -2.38 14.54 0.39
C ASN A 55 -2.29 15.63 -0.67
N ASN A 56 -1.31 16.53 -0.55
CA ASN A 56 -1.10 17.62 -1.51
C ASN A 56 -0.58 17.14 -2.87
N GLY A 57 0.16 16.01 -2.88
CA GLY A 57 0.62 15.38 -4.12
C GLY A 57 -0.50 14.67 -4.89
N CYS A 58 -1.62 14.37 -4.25
CA CYS A 58 -2.77 13.75 -4.89
C CYS A 58 -3.70 14.84 -5.46
N PRO A 59 -3.91 14.93 -6.79
CA PRO A 59 -4.76 15.96 -7.38
C PRO A 59 -6.25 15.78 -7.02
N LEU A 60 -6.63 14.61 -6.51
CA LEU A 60 -8.00 14.32 -6.05
C LEU A 60 -8.22 14.71 -4.58
N GLY A 61 -7.18 15.13 -3.85
CA GLY A 61 -7.29 15.46 -2.43
C GLY A 61 -7.56 14.26 -1.54
N ASN A 62 -7.13 13.05 -1.94
CA ASN A 62 -7.31 11.84 -1.14
C ASN A 62 -6.59 11.96 0.22
N LEU A 63 -7.28 11.55 1.28
CA LEU A 63 -6.77 11.53 2.65
C LEU A 63 -5.89 10.29 2.92
N ILE A 64 -4.85 10.09 2.13
CA ILE A 64 -4.04 8.85 2.05
C ILE A 64 -3.61 8.29 3.43
N PRO A 65 -3.17 9.11 4.40
CA PRO A 65 -2.77 8.60 5.70
C PRO A 65 -3.91 7.91 6.46
N ASP A 66 -5.14 8.41 6.35
CA ASP A 66 -6.33 7.83 7.00
C ASP A 66 -6.69 6.48 6.38
N TRP A 67 -6.65 6.37 5.04
CA TRP A 67 -6.88 5.10 4.34
C TRP A 67 -5.86 4.03 4.76
N ASN A 68 -4.58 4.41 4.88
CA ASN A 68 -3.55 3.49 5.35
C ASN A 68 -3.80 3.05 6.80
N ASP A 69 -4.26 3.94 7.68
CA ASP A 69 -4.61 3.56 9.05
C ASP A 69 -5.78 2.57 9.09
N LEU A 70 -6.82 2.82 8.30
CA LEU A 70 -7.98 1.92 8.21
C LEU A 70 -7.58 0.54 7.70
N VAL A 71 -6.71 0.47 6.69
CA VAL A 71 -6.18 -0.82 6.19
C VAL A 71 -5.34 -1.52 7.27
N TYR A 72 -4.46 -0.78 7.95
CA TYR A 72 -3.61 -1.34 9.01
C TYR A 72 -4.42 -1.90 10.18
N ARG A 73 -5.50 -1.22 10.57
CA ARG A 73 -6.40 -1.67 11.65
C ARG A 73 -7.43 -2.71 11.22
N GLY A 74 -7.53 -3.01 9.92
CA GLY A 74 -8.54 -3.92 9.39
C GLY A 74 -9.95 -3.31 9.28
N HIS A 75 -10.08 -1.99 9.32
CA HIS A 75 -11.34 -1.23 9.25
C HIS A 75 -11.58 -0.60 7.87
N TRP A 76 -11.09 -1.22 6.79
CA TRP A 76 -11.18 -0.67 5.43
C TRP A 76 -12.46 -1.05 4.66
N ARG A 77 -13.40 -1.76 5.30
CA ARG A 77 -14.65 -2.25 4.72
C ARG A 77 -15.86 -1.43 5.17
#